data_AF-A0A0F0C875-F1
#
_entry.id   AF-A0A0F0C875-F1
#
_cell.length_a   1.000
_cell.length_b   1.000
_cell.length_c   1.000
_cell.angle_alpha   90.00
_cell.angle_beta   90.00
_cell.angle_gamma   90.00
#
_symmetry.space_group_name_H-M   'P 1'
#
loop_
_entity.id
_entity.type
_entity.pdbx_description
1 polymer ?
#
loop_
_entity_poly.entity_id
_entity_poly.type
_entity_poly.pdbx_seq_one_letter_code
_entity_poly.pdbx_strand_id
1 'polypeptide(L)'
;MYEYAWYQWLTFFFIYCFFGWIFESSYVSLKKKHFVNRGFLRLPMLPLYGTGAVMMLWVSLPVKDNLFLVYLSGVVAATILEYVTGWGMEKLFKMKYWDYSNQRLNLKGYICLSSSIAWGFLTIFLTEVIHRPIERYVLGLPLMVNIVCVVVVSLLFAADAAESVKAALDLAKVLDAMTNMRAELDDIQVQMALLKAETAQKVEEVKEEASQKFVMVRSEAALRAASLKEDAAERLGDMMENTMERMGEFVEDTAEKVGGLVGGTADKVSGTARKLSEFTEDAAARVSATLSQRDGTRAGEIGSGEIVAGETGARAGKTASGETGTKHGSVEVPAGHRDLTGELRAAVRERREKLAALSGRLSVLTEKRHRISSPMGFYRRSLLKGNPSASSSRFGEALKELREIADRKKEEQ
;
A
#
# COMPACT_ATOMS: atom_id res chain seq x y z
N MET A 1 -19.22 -59.30 22.43
CA MET A 1 -19.47 -58.10 21.61
C MET A 1 -19.41 -56.92 22.58
N TYR A 2 -18.84 -55.76 22.25
CA TYR A 2 -18.85 -54.60 23.17
C TYR A 2 -20.30 -54.07 23.26
N GLU A 3 -21.14 -54.74 24.02
CA GLU A 3 -22.51 -54.28 24.30
C GLU A 3 -22.44 -53.28 25.46
N TYR A 4 -21.89 -52.12 25.16
CA TYR A 4 -21.94 -51.00 26.10
C TYR A 4 -23.28 -50.28 25.98
N ALA A 5 -23.83 -49.90 27.12
CA ALA A 5 -24.99 -49.03 27.16
C ALA A 5 -24.64 -47.63 26.63
N TRP A 6 -25.64 -46.88 26.17
CA TRP A 6 -25.45 -45.55 25.60
C TRP A 6 -24.67 -44.58 26.51
N TYR A 7 -24.88 -44.64 27.83
CA TYR A 7 -24.19 -43.79 28.80
C TYR A 7 -22.72 -44.21 28.99
N GLN A 8 -22.39 -45.49 28.84
CA GLN A 8 -21.01 -45.98 28.91
C GLN A 8 -20.22 -45.49 27.69
N TRP A 9 -20.83 -45.53 26.50
CA TRP A 9 -20.24 -44.93 25.30
C TRP A 9 -19.94 -43.44 25.46
N LEU A 10 -20.86 -42.68 26.07
CA LEU A 10 -20.63 -41.28 26.39
C LEU A 10 -19.51 -41.08 27.43
N THR A 11 -19.45 -41.94 28.45
CA THR A 11 -18.35 -41.90 29.43
C THR A 11 -17.00 -42.17 28.77
N PHE A 12 -16.91 -43.17 27.88
CA PHE A 12 -15.70 -43.39 27.08
C PHE A 12 -15.36 -42.17 26.24
N PHE A 13 -16.34 -41.60 25.53
CA PHE A 13 -16.15 -40.39 24.75
C PHE A 13 -15.53 -39.25 25.58
N PHE A 14 -16.09 -38.94 26.76
CA PHE A 14 -15.57 -37.86 27.60
C PHE A 14 -14.20 -38.16 28.20
N ILE A 15 -13.96 -39.39 28.64
CA ILE A 15 -12.64 -39.82 29.15
C ILE A 15 -11.59 -39.66 28.04
N TYR A 16 -11.89 -40.07 26.81
CA TYR A 16 -10.97 -39.92 25.68
C TYR A 16 -10.81 -38.47 25.22
N CYS A 17 -11.85 -37.63 25.31
CA CYS A 17 -11.70 -36.18 25.12
C CYS A 17 -10.68 -35.59 26.10
N PHE A 18 -10.75 -36.00 27.38
CA PHE A 18 -9.85 -35.53 28.43
C PHE A 18 -8.43 -36.05 28.26
N PHE A 19 -8.24 -37.35 27.99
CA PHE A 19 -6.90 -37.90 27.74
C PHE A 19 -6.26 -37.33 26.47
N GLY A 20 -7.04 -37.14 25.41
CA GLY A 20 -6.59 -36.45 24.21
C GLY A 20 -6.13 -35.03 24.49
N TRP A 21 -6.88 -34.31 25.35
CA TRP A 21 -6.46 -32.99 25.83
C TRP A 21 -5.15 -33.03 26.61
N ILE A 22 -4.98 -33.97 27.54
CA ILE A 22 -3.73 -34.13 28.30
C ILE A 22 -2.57 -34.35 27.34
N PHE A 23 -2.70 -35.31 26.42
CA PHE A 23 -1.65 -35.66 25.47
C PHE A 23 -1.24 -34.47 24.59
N GLU A 24 -2.22 -33.87 23.90
CA GLU A 24 -1.98 -32.79 22.95
C GLU A 24 -1.50 -31.50 23.63
N SER A 25 -2.12 -31.11 24.75
CA SER A 25 -1.70 -29.93 25.52
C SER A 25 -0.32 -30.12 26.10
N SER A 26 0.01 -31.30 26.63
CA SER A 26 1.36 -31.59 27.15
C SER A 26 2.39 -31.56 26.03
N TYR A 27 2.12 -32.22 24.89
CA TYR A 27 3.02 -32.25 23.75
C TYR A 27 3.35 -30.83 23.23
N VAL A 28 2.32 -30.01 23.01
CA VAL A 28 2.52 -28.63 22.52
C VAL A 28 3.17 -27.75 23.60
N SER A 29 2.80 -27.91 24.87
CA SER A 29 3.40 -27.15 25.96
C SER A 29 4.89 -27.42 26.12
N LEU A 30 5.29 -28.70 26.01
CA LEU A 30 6.71 -29.10 26.03
C LEU A 30 7.47 -28.52 24.84
N LYS A 31 6.89 -28.57 23.63
CA LYS A 31 7.50 -28.02 22.41
C LYS A 31 7.64 -26.50 22.48
N LYS A 32 6.69 -25.80 23.12
CA LYS A 32 6.65 -24.34 23.24
C LYS A 32 7.32 -23.80 24.51
N LYS A 33 7.70 -24.67 25.45
CA LYS A 33 8.28 -24.34 26.76
C LYS A 33 7.38 -23.45 27.64
N HIS A 34 6.08 -23.43 27.39
CA HIS A 34 5.09 -22.76 28.24
C HIS A 34 3.77 -23.53 28.15
N PHE A 35 2.92 -23.41 29.17
CA PHE A 35 1.63 -24.07 29.14
C PHE A 35 0.76 -23.52 27.99
N VAL A 36 0.20 -24.43 27.21
CA VAL A 36 -0.73 -24.17 26.12
C VAL A 36 -1.95 -25.02 26.35
N ASN A 37 -3.08 -24.36 26.65
CA ASN A 37 -4.37 -25.04 26.63
C ASN A 37 -4.77 -25.28 25.16
N ARG A 38 -4.54 -26.51 24.68
CA ARG A 38 -4.89 -26.87 23.31
C ARG A 38 -6.37 -27.24 23.24
N GLY A 39 -7.01 -26.93 22.12
CA GLY A 39 -8.33 -27.43 21.80
C GLY A 39 -9.15 -26.43 21.02
N PHE A 40 -10.34 -26.88 20.64
CA PHE A 40 -11.42 -26.03 20.16
C PHE A 40 -12.28 -25.53 21.32
N LEU A 41 -12.50 -26.39 22.32
CA LEU A 41 -13.22 -26.09 23.55
C LEU A 41 -12.32 -25.36 24.56
N ARG A 42 -12.92 -24.69 25.54
CA ARG A 42 -12.19 -24.12 26.68
C ARG A 42 -11.99 -25.13 27.79
N LEU A 43 -12.98 -26.01 27.97
CA LEU A 43 -12.85 -27.15 28.85
C LEU A 43 -11.66 -28.01 28.42
N PRO A 44 -11.03 -28.75 29.35
CA PRO A 44 -9.91 -29.64 29.05
C PRO A 44 -10.38 -30.88 28.28
N MET A 45 -10.99 -30.68 27.12
CA MET A 45 -11.69 -31.70 26.33
C MET A 45 -11.39 -31.45 24.86
N LEU A 46 -10.83 -32.45 24.17
CA LEU A 46 -10.70 -32.43 22.72
C LEU A 46 -11.73 -33.38 22.09
N PRO A 47 -12.86 -32.85 21.56
CA PRO A 47 -13.91 -33.67 20.96
C PRO A 47 -13.40 -34.63 19.88
N LEU A 48 -12.41 -34.19 19.08
CA LEU A 48 -11.82 -34.98 18.00
C LEU A 48 -11.17 -36.27 18.51
N TYR A 49 -10.55 -36.25 19.69
CA TYR A 49 -9.95 -37.44 20.30
C TYR A 49 -11.03 -38.38 20.86
N GLY A 50 -12.09 -37.83 21.46
CA GLY A 50 -13.23 -38.62 21.91
C GLY A 50 -13.97 -39.30 20.75
N THR A 51 -14.29 -38.56 19.69
CA THR A 51 -14.93 -39.12 18.50
C THR A 51 -14.03 -40.10 17.79
N GLY A 52 -12.73 -39.79 17.67
CA GLY A 52 -11.72 -40.68 17.09
C GLY A 52 -11.61 -42.00 17.85
N ALA A 53 -11.53 -41.96 19.18
CA ALA A 53 -11.44 -43.17 20.00
C ALA A 53 -12.69 -44.03 19.89
N VAL A 54 -13.90 -43.44 20.02
CA VAL A 54 -15.16 -44.19 19.87
C VAL A 54 -15.28 -44.80 18.47
N MET A 55 -14.93 -44.04 17.43
CA MET A 55 -14.91 -44.53 16.05
C MET A 55 -13.93 -45.71 15.89
N MET A 56 -12.71 -45.59 16.42
CA MET A 56 -11.71 -46.66 16.37
C MET A 56 -12.19 -47.94 17.07
N LEU A 57 -12.82 -47.81 18.24
CA LEU A 57 -13.41 -48.95 18.95
C LEU A 57 -14.51 -49.63 18.14
N TRP A 58 -15.33 -48.85 17.44
CA TRP A 58 -16.43 -49.38 16.64
C TRP A 58 -15.95 -50.06 15.35
N VAL A 59 -15.04 -49.42 14.61
CA VAL A 59 -14.53 -49.94 13.33
C VAL A 59 -13.57 -51.13 13.52
N SER A 60 -12.87 -51.21 14.65
CA SER A 60 -12.01 -52.36 14.97
C SER A 60 -12.77 -53.59 15.45
N LEU A 61 -14.00 -53.44 15.97
CA LEU A 61 -14.79 -54.54 16.51
C LEU A 61 -14.97 -55.76 15.58
N PRO A 62 -15.33 -55.61 14.28
CA PRO A 62 -15.47 -56.76 13.38
C PRO A 62 -14.15 -57.46 13.05
N VAL A 63 -13.01 -56.82 13.30
CA VAL A 63 -11.68 -57.30 12.91
C VAL A 63 -10.72 -57.44 14.09
N LYS A 64 -11.23 -57.36 15.32
CA LYS A 64 -10.45 -57.31 16.57
C LYS A 64 -9.47 -58.46 16.75
N ASP A 65 -9.76 -59.63 16.17
CA ASP A 65 -8.94 -60.84 16.32
C ASP A 65 -7.72 -60.84 15.38
N ASN A 66 -7.64 -59.89 14.44
CA ASN A 66 -6.50 -59.72 13.54
C ASN A 66 -5.91 -58.31 13.68
N LEU A 67 -4.76 -58.24 14.34
CA LEU A 67 -4.06 -56.99 14.64
C LEU A 67 -3.72 -56.16 13.39
N PHE A 68 -3.43 -56.82 12.26
CA PHE A 68 -3.17 -56.15 11.00
C PHE A 68 -4.42 -55.48 10.43
N LEU A 69 -5.58 -56.13 10.54
CA LEU A 69 -6.84 -55.53 10.12
C LEU A 69 -7.30 -54.41 11.05
N VAL A 70 -7.04 -54.51 12.35
CA VAL A 70 -7.26 -53.41 13.32
C VAL A 70 -6.40 -52.19 12.96
N TYR A 71 -5.12 -52.41 12.63
CA TYR A 71 -4.25 -51.34 12.15
C TYR A 71 -4.83 -50.67 10.89
N LEU A 72 -5.15 -51.48 9.87
CA LEU A 72 -5.61 -50.95 8.58
C LEU A 72 -6.94 -50.20 8.72
N SER A 73 -7.85 -50.73 9.51
CA SER A 73 -9.14 -50.09 9.78
C SER A 73 -8.97 -48.78 10.55
N GLY A 74 -8.03 -48.72 11.49
CA GLY A 74 -7.59 -47.52 12.18
C GLY A 74 -7.03 -46.45 11.26
N VAL A 75 -6.09 -46.82 10.37
CA VAL A 75 -5.52 -45.91 9.36
C VAL A 75 -6.63 -45.29 8.50
N VAL A 76 -7.53 -46.11 7.97
CA VAL A 76 -8.61 -45.65 7.09
C VAL A 76 -9.59 -44.76 7.84
N ALA A 77 -10.09 -45.20 9.01
CA ALA A 77 -11.06 -44.46 9.79
C ALA A 77 -10.51 -43.11 10.28
N ALA A 78 -9.29 -43.10 10.82
CA ALA A 78 -8.65 -41.87 11.28
C ALA A 78 -8.41 -40.89 10.13
N THR A 79 -7.98 -41.38 8.97
CA THR A 79 -7.76 -40.53 7.79
C THR A 79 -9.05 -39.90 7.29
N ILE A 80 -10.15 -40.66 7.25
CA ILE A 80 -11.47 -40.13 6.88
C ILE A 80 -11.93 -39.10 7.90
N LEU A 81 -11.85 -39.42 9.20
CA LEU A 81 -12.26 -38.50 10.27
C LEU A 81 -11.47 -37.19 10.24
N GLU A 82 -10.15 -37.26 10.13
CA GLU A 82 -9.27 -36.09 10.09
C GLU A 82 -9.54 -35.24 8.84
N TYR A 83 -9.71 -35.86 7.67
CA TYR A 83 -10.04 -35.14 6.44
C TYR A 83 -11.40 -34.45 6.53
N VAL A 84 -12.46 -35.18 6.93
CA VAL A 84 -13.83 -34.64 7.01
C VAL A 84 -13.91 -33.54 8.06
N THR A 85 -13.29 -33.74 9.22
CA THR A 85 -13.29 -32.72 10.28
C THR A 85 -12.49 -31.50 9.85
N GLY A 86 -11.29 -31.69 9.28
CA GLY A 86 -10.44 -30.58 8.82
C GLY A 86 -11.12 -29.75 7.72
N TRP A 87 -11.71 -30.43 6.73
CA TRP A 87 -12.48 -29.79 5.66
C TRP A 87 -13.71 -29.05 6.18
N GLY A 88 -14.48 -29.68 7.07
CA GLY A 88 -15.67 -29.09 7.68
C GLY A 88 -15.32 -27.84 8.49
N MET A 89 -14.31 -27.94 9.36
CA MET A 89 -13.84 -26.82 10.18
C MET A 89 -13.32 -25.66 9.33
N GLU A 90 -12.55 -25.92 8.26
CA GLU A 90 -12.11 -24.84 7.37
C GLU A 90 -13.30 -24.18 6.65
N LYS A 91 -14.29 -24.96 6.20
CA LYS A 91 -15.44 -24.40 5.51
C LYS A 91 -16.30 -23.51 6.41
N LEU A 92 -16.49 -23.93 7.67
CA LEU A 92 -17.29 -23.22 8.67
C LEU A 92 -16.53 -22.01 9.26
N PHE A 93 -15.27 -22.20 9.64
CA PHE A 93 -14.51 -21.22 10.42
C PHE A 93 -13.44 -20.46 9.62
N LYS A 94 -13.33 -20.70 8.31
CA LYS A 94 -12.41 -20.01 7.37
C LYS A 94 -10.91 -20.22 7.64
N MET A 95 -10.57 -21.12 8.56
CA MET A 95 -9.19 -21.48 8.89
C MET A 95 -9.09 -22.97 9.23
N LYS A 96 -7.94 -23.55 8.90
CA LYS A 96 -7.54 -24.89 9.32
C LYS A 96 -7.00 -24.81 10.74
N TYR A 97 -7.46 -25.70 11.63
CA TYR A 97 -7.02 -25.74 13.03
C TYR A 97 -5.69 -26.51 13.20
N TRP A 98 -5.38 -27.37 12.25
CA TRP A 98 -4.10 -28.04 12.05
C TRP A 98 -3.74 -27.99 10.57
N ASP A 99 -2.45 -27.92 10.27
CA ASP A 99 -1.96 -27.79 8.91
C ASP A 99 -0.74 -28.67 8.65
N TYR A 100 -0.91 -29.65 7.76
CA TYR A 100 0.13 -30.55 7.29
C TYR A 100 0.71 -30.14 5.93
N SER A 101 0.48 -28.92 5.45
CA SER A 101 0.98 -28.46 4.13
C SER A 101 2.51 -28.60 4.00
N ASN A 102 3.24 -28.53 5.12
CA ASN A 102 4.70 -28.69 5.15
C ASN A 102 5.18 -30.15 5.27
N GLN A 103 4.26 -31.13 5.30
CA GLN A 103 4.59 -32.55 5.38
C GLN A 103 4.59 -33.20 3.99
N ARG A 104 5.44 -34.21 3.78
CA ARG A 104 5.45 -35.01 2.55
C ARG A 104 4.15 -35.81 2.44
N LEU A 105 3.65 -35.97 1.20
CA LEU A 105 2.43 -36.73 0.88
C LEU A 105 1.21 -36.24 1.71
N ASN A 106 1.02 -34.91 1.76
CA ASN A 106 -0.15 -34.29 2.35
C ASN A 106 -1.28 -34.12 1.32
N LEU A 107 -2.53 -34.22 1.75
CA LEU A 107 -3.69 -33.93 0.92
C LEU A 107 -4.35 -32.63 1.38
N LYS A 108 -4.21 -31.57 0.56
CA LYS A 108 -4.73 -30.21 0.83
C LYS A 108 -4.32 -29.66 2.21
N GLY A 109 -3.26 -30.21 2.82
CA GLY A 109 -2.84 -29.90 4.19
C GLY A 109 -3.74 -30.42 5.33
N TYR A 110 -4.83 -31.15 5.06
CA TYR A 110 -5.71 -31.69 6.13
C TYR A 110 -5.19 -32.97 6.75
N ILE A 111 -4.62 -33.84 5.93
CA ILE A 111 -4.08 -35.15 6.30
C ILE A 111 -2.70 -35.31 5.68
N CYS A 112 -1.88 -36.17 6.27
CA CYS A 112 -0.62 -36.60 5.66
C CYS A 112 -0.38 -38.09 5.92
N LEU A 113 0.32 -38.75 4.99
CA LEU A 113 0.54 -40.20 5.06
C LEU A 113 1.22 -40.63 6.38
N SER A 114 2.18 -39.83 6.87
CA SER A 114 2.88 -40.12 8.13
C SER A 114 1.94 -40.11 9.34
N SER A 115 1.03 -39.13 9.41
CA SER A 115 -0.02 -39.06 10.43
C SER A 115 -0.96 -40.26 10.32
N SER A 116 -1.46 -40.56 9.12
CA SER A 116 -2.35 -41.71 8.87
C SER A 116 -1.75 -43.03 9.34
N ILE A 117 -0.47 -43.28 9.07
CA ILE A 117 0.26 -44.46 9.52
C ILE A 117 0.38 -44.48 11.05
N ALA A 118 0.75 -43.35 11.66
CA ALA A 118 0.86 -43.23 13.11
C ALA A 118 -0.48 -43.52 13.81
N TRP A 119 -1.60 -43.05 13.24
CA TRP A 119 -2.94 -43.32 13.75
C TRP A 119 -3.28 -44.81 13.75
N GLY A 120 -2.84 -45.59 12.76
CA GLY A 120 -3.04 -47.05 12.75
C GLY A 120 -2.38 -47.74 13.95
N PHE A 121 -1.13 -47.38 14.27
CA PHE A 121 -0.46 -47.89 15.46
C PHE A 121 -1.14 -47.41 16.75
N LEU A 122 -1.59 -46.16 16.77
CA LEU A 122 -2.33 -45.62 17.91
C LEU A 122 -3.68 -46.33 18.09
N THR A 123 -4.35 -46.78 17.02
CA THR A 123 -5.56 -47.59 17.11
C THR A 123 -5.29 -48.91 17.84
N ILE A 124 -4.24 -49.65 17.48
CA ILE A 124 -3.86 -50.86 18.21
C ILE A 124 -3.55 -50.55 19.67
N PHE A 125 -2.76 -49.50 19.92
CA PHE A 125 -2.42 -49.10 21.28
C PHE A 125 -3.65 -48.72 22.11
N LEU A 126 -4.60 -48.01 21.50
CA LEU A 126 -5.88 -47.65 22.10
C LEU A 126 -6.70 -48.90 22.44
N THR A 127 -6.92 -49.80 21.48
CA THR A 127 -7.80 -50.97 21.67
C THR A 127 -7.21 -51.98 22.63
N GLU A 128 -5.91 -52.27 22.53
CA GLU A 128 -5.26 -53.34 23.29
C GLU A 128 -4.75 -52.91 24.66
N VAL A 129 -4.30 -51.66 24.79
CA VAL A 129 -3.60 -51.19 26.00
C VAL A 129 -4.45 -50.19 26.79
N ILE A 130 -4.93 -49.13 26.14
CA ILE A 130 -5.62 -48.03 26.84
C ILE A 130 -7.06 -48.39 27.18
N HIS A 131 -7.80 -49.03 26.26
CA HIS A 131 -9.23 -49.25 26.45
C HIS A 131 -9.52 -50.29 27.53
N ARG A 132 -8.76 -51.38 27.62
CA ARG A 132 -8.97 -52.45 28.62
C ARG A 132 -9.03 -51.99 30.08
N PRO A 133 -8.13 -51.11 30.59
CA PRO A 133 -8.26 -50.58 31.95
C PRO A 133 -9.41 -49.57 32.09
N ILE A 134 -9.65 -48.75 31.07
CA ILE A 134 -10.74 -47.76 31.09
C ILE A 134 -12.11 -48.45 31.07
N GLU A 135 -12.27 -49.49 30.25
CA GLU A 135 -13.46 -50.34 30.21
C GLU A 135 -13.75 -50.93 31.59
N ARG A 136 -12.77 -51.57 32.22
CA ARG A 136 -12.91 -52.12 33.57
C ARG A 136 -13.32 -51.06 34.59
N TYR A 137 -12.75 -49.86 34.50
CA TYR A 137 -13.12 -48.74 35.36
C TYR A 137 -14.59 -48.32 35.14
N VAL A 138 -15.00 -48.08 33.89
CA VAL A 138 -16.33 -47.59 33.55
C VAL A 138 -17.42 -48.63 33.84
N LEU A 139 -17.14 -49.91 33.60
CA LEU A 139 -18.05 -51.01 33.94
C LEU A 139 -18.15 -51.25 35.46
N GLY A 140 -17.14 -50.88 36.23
CA GLY A 140 -17.14 -50.95 37.69
C GLY A 140 -17.88 -49.80 38.39
N LEU A 141 -18.27 -48.74 37.66
CA LEU A 141 -18.98 -47.61 38.23
C LEU A 141 -20.45 -47.96 38.55
N PRO A 142 -20.98 -47.54 39.72
CA PRO A 142 -22.40 -47.64 40.00
C PRO A 142 -23.23 -46.89 38.95
N LEU A 143 -24.35 -47.48 38.52
CA LEU A 143 -25.22 -46.93 37.47
C LEU A 143 -25.56 -45.46 37.68
N MET A 144 -25.99 -45.10 38.89
CA MET A 144 -26.41 -43.73 39.22
C MET A 144 -25.24 -42.73 39.13
N VAL A 145 -24.04 -43.13 39.55
CA VAL A 145 -22.85 -42.28 39.47
C VAL A 145 -22.51 -42.03 37.99
N ASN A 146 -22.49 -43.10 37.18
CA ASN A 146 -22.17 -42.99 35.76
C ASN A 146 -23.16 -42.07 35.01
N ILE A 147 -24.47 -42.28 35.21
CA ILE A 147 -25.50 -41.44 34.58
C ILE A 147 -25.41 -39.98 35.03
N VAL A 148 -25.29 -39.71 36.33
CA VAL A 148 -25.19 -38.33 36.85
C VAL A 148 -23.95 -37.63 36.28
N CYS A 149 -22.80 -38.30 36.29
CA CYS A 149 -21.58 -37.76 35.69
C CYS A 149 -21.76 -37.48 34.20
N VAL A 150 -22.34 -38.40 33.42
CA VAL A 150 -22.60 -38.21 31.99
C VAL A 150 -23.51 -37.02 31.75
N VAL A 151 -24.60 -36.88 32.49
CA VAL A 151 -25.55 -35.76 32.32
C VAL A 151 -24.87 -34.43 32.63
N VAL A 152 -24.20 -34.32 33.79
CA VAL A 152 -23.53 -33.08 34.20
C VAL A 152 -22.42 -32.70 33.21
N VAL A 153 -21.56 -33.64 32.85
CA VAL A 153 -20.45 -33.39 31.91
C VAL A 153 -20.99 -33.05 30.52
N SER A 154 -22.06 -33.71 30.06
CA SER A 154 -22.69 -33.41 28.77
C SER A 154 -23.26 -32.00 28.72
N LEU A 155 -23.91 -31.52 29.79
CA LEU A 155 -24.44 -30.16 29.87
C LEU A 155 -23.32 -29.11 29.83
N LEU A 156 -22.25 -29.32 30.60
CA LEU A 156 -21.08 -28.44 30.59
C LEU A 156 -20.38 -28.43 29.23
N PHE A 157 -20.21 -29.62 28.64
CA PHE A 157 -19.61 -29.78 27.31
C PHE A 157 -20.45 -29.09 26.24
N ALA A 158 -21.77 -29.24 26.25
CA ALA A 158 -22.66 -28.62 25.28
C ALA A 158 -22.66 -27.09 25.38
N ALA A 159 -22.70 -26.55 26.62
CA ALA A 159 -22.62 -25.11 26.85
C ALA A 159 -21.29 -24.53 26.34
N ASP A 160 -20.16 -25.17 26.68
CA ASP A 160 -18.84 -24.72 26.25
C ASP A 160 -18.63 -24.88 24.73
N ALA A 161 -19.17 -25.95 24.14
CA ALA A 161 -19.16 -26.15 22.70
C ALA A 161 -19.96 -25.07 21.96
N ALA A 162 -21.14 -24.70 22.45
CA ALA A 162 -21.95 -23.63 21.86
C ALA A 162 -21.21 -22.28 21.88
N GLU A 163 -20.64 -21.91 23.02
CA GLU A 163 -19.83 -20.68 23.15
C GLU A 163 -18.57 -20.71 22.27
N SER A 164 -17.89 -21.85 22.20
CA SER A 164 -16.69 -22.04 21.37
C SER A 164 -17.02 -21.95 19.87
N VAL A 165 -18.13 -22.54 19.42
CA VAL A 165 -18.63 -22.41 18.04
C VAL A 165 -18.99 -20.97 17.71
N LYS A 166 -19.73 -20.29 18.60
CA LYS A 166 -20.08 -18.87 18.42
C LYS A 166 -18.82 -18.02 18.29
N ALA A 167 -17.84 -18.21 19.18
CA ALA A 167 -16.57 -17.48 19.15
C ALA A 167 -15.78 -17.75 17.86
N ALA A 168 -15.77 -18.99 17.36
CA ALA A 168 -15.09 -19.37 16.13
C ALA A 168 -15.77 -18.78 14.87
N LEU A 169 -17.11 -18.77 14.80
CA LEU A 169 -17.85 -18.12 13.71
C LEU A 169 -17.67 -16.62 13.71
N ASP A 170 -17.65 -16.02 14.89
CA ASP A 170 -17.38 -14.61 15.08
C ASP A 170 -15.95 -14.24 14.64
N LEU A 171 -14.97 -15.07 14.95
CA LEU A 171 -13.60 -14.92 14.46
C LEU A 171 -13.56 -15.02 12.92
N ALA A 172 -14.31 -15.96 12.33
CA ALA A 172 -14.44 -16.08 10.88
C ALA A 172 -15.01 -14.81 10.23
N LYS A 173 -16.05 -14.20 10.82
CA LYS A 173 -16.59 -12.92 10.34
C LYS A 173 -15.56 -11.79 10.42
N VAL A 174 -14.74 -11.76 11.48
CA VAL A 174 -13.65 -10.78 11.61
C VAL A 174 -12.59 -11.00 10.54
N LEU A 175 -12.22 -12.25 10.25
CA LEU A 175 -11.30 -12.58 9.16
C LEU A 175 -11.84 -12.09 7.81
N ASP A 176 -13.12 -12.36 7.50
CA ASP A 176 -13.78 -11.85 6.29
C ASP A 176 -13.75 -10.32 6.22
N ALA A 177 -14.12 -9.64 7.31
CA ALA A 177 -14.11 -8.18 7.37
C ALA A 177 -12.70 -7.60 7.16
N MET A 178 -11.68 -8.17 7.81
CA MET A 178 -10.30 -7.70 7.67
C MET A 178 -9.74 -7.91 6.26
N THR A 179 -10.00 -9.07 5.64
CA THR A 179 -9.56 -9.33 4.27
C THR A 179 -10.25 -8.41 3.27
N ASN A 180 -11.56 -8.16 3.41
CA ASN A 180 -12.27 -7.24 2.52
C ASN A 180 -11.79 -5.79 2.69
N MET A 181 -11.62 -5.32 3.93
CA MET A 181 -11.06 -3.98 4.19
C MET A 181 -9.66 -3.84 3.62
N ARG A 182 -8.85 -4.89 3.66
CA ARG A 182 -7.52 -4.88 3.03
C ARG A 182 -7.60 -4.73 1.52
N ALA A 183 -8.45 -5.52 0.87
CA ALA A 183 -8.66 -5.39 -0.57
C ALA A 183 -9.14 -3.99 -0.97
N GLU A 184 -10.05 -3.38 -0.19
CA GLU A 184 -10.48 -1.99 -0.39
C GLU A 184 -9.34 -0.99 -0.20
N LEU A 185 -8.46 -1.22 0.77
CA LEU A 185 -7.30 -0.36 1.02
C LEU A 185 -6.26 -0.45 -0.10
N ASP A 186 -6.01 -1.65 -0.61
CA ASP A 186 -5.11 -1.87 -1.74
C ASP A 186 -5.66 -1.20 -3.02
N ASP A 187 -6.97 -1.28 -3.28
CA ASP A 187 -7.61 -0.57 -4.40
C ASP A 187 -7.49 0.96 -4.28
N ILE A 188 -7.74 1.51 -3.09
CA ILE A 188 -7.59 2.96 -2.84
C ILE A 188 -6.13 3.40 -3.05
N GLN A 189 -5.16 2.59 -2.62
CA GLN A 189 -3.73 2.88 -2.84
C GLN A 189 -3.38 2.91 -4.33
N VAL A 190 -3.90 1.96 -5.11
CA VAL A 190 -3.71 1.92 -6.57
C VAL A 190 -4.37 3.15 -7.22
N GLN A 191 -5.60 3.49 -6.85
CA GLN A 191 -6.28 4.69 -7.38
C GLN A 191 -5.53 5.97 -7.06
N MET A 192 -4.99 6.10 -5.84
CA MET A 192 -4.12 7.23 -5.47
C MET A 192 -2.84 7.27 -6.30
N ALA A 193 -2.19 6.12 -6.52
CA ALA A 193 -0.97 6.04 -7.31
C ALA A 193 -1.21 6.43 -8.77
N LEU A 194 -2.29 5.93 -9.38
CA LEU A 194 -2.71 6.28 -10.74
C LEU A 194 -3.04 7.77 -10.86
N LEU A 195 -3.80 8.32 -9.90
CA LEU A 195 -4.16 9.74 -9.90
C LEU A 195 -2.92 10.64 -9.73
N LYS A 196 -1.94 10.23 -8.91
CA LYS A 196 -0.64 10.92 -8.79
C LYS A 196 0.17 10.84 -10.07
N ALA A 197 0.24 9.68 -10.71
CA ALA A 197 0.97 9.48 -11.97
C ALA A 197 0.36 10.31 -13.12
N GLU A 198 -0.97 10.28 -13.28
CA GLU A 198 -1.67 11.09 -14.29
C GLU A 198 -1.47 12.59 -14.02
N THR A 199 -1.40 12.99 -12.74
CA THR A 199 -1.11 14.38 -12.37
C THR A 199 0.32 14.77 -12.74
N ALA A 200 1.31 13.92 -12.46
CA ALA A 200 2.70 14.17 -12.85
C ALA A 200 2.84 14.28 -14.37
N GLN A 201 2.17 13.40 -15.12
CA GLN A 201 2.18 13.41 -16.58
C GLN A 201 1.55 14.69 -17.16
N LYS A 202 0.37 15.09 -16.68
CA LYS A 202 -0.28 16.33 -17.15
C LYS A 202 0.49 17.59 -16.77
N VAL A 203 1.17 17.59 -15.62
CA VAL A 203 2.03 18.72 -15.23
C VAL A 203 3.23 18.82 -16.16
N GLU A 204 3.86 17.70 -16.53
CA GLU A 204 4.94 17.70 -17.53
C GLU A 204 4.43 18.12 -18.91
N GLU A 205 3.27 17.64 -19.37
CA GLU A 205 2.69 18.03 -20.66
C GLU A 205 2.41 19.55 -20.72
N VAL A 206 1.79 20.11 -19.68
CA VAL A 206 1.54 21.56 -19.57
C VAL A 206 2.83 22.35 -19.49
N LYS A 207 3.86 21.82 -18.81
CA LYS A 207 5.18 22.44 -18.71
C LYS A 207 5.90 22.45 -20.06
N GLU A 208 5.81 21.36 -20.83
CA GLU A 208 6.32 21.27 -22.20
C GLU A 208 5.58 22.24 -23.13
N GLU A 209 4.24 22.28 -23.10
CA GLU A 209 3.47 23.25 -23.88
C GLU A 209 3.80 24.71 -23.50
N ALA A 210 3.98 24.99 -22.22
CA ALA A 210 4.37 26.32 -21.74
C ALA A 210 5.78 26.68 -22.19
N SER A 211 6.72 25.74 -22.14
CA SER A 211 8.09 25.89 -22.66
C SER A 211 8.08 26.20 -24.16
N GLN A 212 7.34 25.42 -24.95
CA GLN A 212 7.19 25.63 -26.39
C GLN A 212 6.57 26.98 -26.73
N LYS A 213 5.50 27.38 -26.03
CA LYS A 213 4.87 28.71 -26.20
C LYS A 213 5.83 29.83 -25.79
N PHE A 214 6.62 29.64 -24.74
CA PHE A 214 7.61 30.62 -24.31
C PHE A 214 8.75 30.79 -25.33
N VAL A 215 9.21 29.69 -25.93
CA VAL A 215 10.19 29.71 -27.03
C VAL A 215 9.63 30.44 -28.26
N MET A 216 8.37 30.18 -28.63
CA MET A 216 7.67 30.87 -29.72
C MET A 216 7.56 32.38 -29.48
N VAL A 217 7.16 32.79 -28.27
CA VAL A 217 7.07 34.23 -27.94
C VAL A 217 8.46 34.87 -27.94
N ARG A 218 9.49 34.15 -27.47
CA ARG A 218 10.87 34.64 -27.50
C ARG A 218 11.39 34.80 -28.93
N SER A 219 11.12 33.85 -29.83
CA SER A 219 11.54 33.93 -31.23
C SER A 219 10.80 35.04 -31.96
N GLU A 220 9.51 35.21 -31.71
CA GLU A 220 8.70 36.28 -32.29
C GLU A 220 9.15 37.67 -31.79
N ALA A 221 9.51 37.78 -30.50
CA ALA A 221 10.09 39.00 -29.93
C ALA A 221 11.49 39.29 -30.50
N ALA A 222 12.32 38.27 -30.71
CA ALA A 222 13.64 38.41 -31.33
C ALA A 222 13.53 38.88 -32.80
N LEU A 223 12.56 38.34 -33.55
CA LEU A 223 12.27 38.76 -34.92
C LEU A 223 11.78 40.21 -34.97
N ARG A 224 10.88 40.64 -34.06
CA ARG A 224 10.45 42.04 -33.97
C ARG A 224 11.60 42.98 -33.56
N ALA A 225 12.52 42.53 -32.71
CA ALA A 225 13.70 43.31 -32.35
C ALA A 225 14.69 43.42 -33.51
N ALA A 226 14.81 42.37 -34.34
CA ALA A 226 15.63 42.39 -35.55
C ALA A 226 15.06 43.34 -36.61
N SER A 227 13.75 43.29 -36.87
CA SER A 227 13.11 44.20 -37.83
C SER A 227 13.22 45.67 -37.40
N LEU A 228 13.11 45.96 -36.10
CA LEU A 228 13.32 47.31 -35.57
C LEU A 228 14.78 47.80 -35.70
N LYS A 229 15.75 46.88 -35.63
CA LYS A 229 17.16 47.22 -35.90
C LYS A 229 17.39 47.52 -37.37
N GLU A 230 16.74 46.79 -38.26
CA GLU A 230 16.83 46.96 -39.71
C GLU A 230 16.21 48.31 -40.12
N ASP A 231 14.99 48.61 -39.65
CA ASP A 231 14.33 49.92 -39.85
C ASP A 231 15.14 51.10 -39.28
N ALA A 232 15.85 50.89 -38.17
CA ALA A 232 16.71 51.92 -37.56
C ALA A 232 18.01 52.13 -38.34
N ALA A 233 18.58 51.06 -38.91
CA ALA A 233 19.76 51.13 -39.76
C ALA A 233 19.44 51.82 -41.09
N GLU A 234 18.27 51.55 -41.66
CA GLU A 234 17.80 52.19 -42.90
C GLU A 234 17.62 53.71 -42.70
N ARG A 235 16.98 54.14 -41.60
CA ARG A 235 16.84 55.57 -41.25
C ARG A 235 18.17 56.28 -40.98
N LEU A 236 19.15 55.57 -40.45
CA LEU A 236 20.52 56.08 -40.27
C LEU A 236 21.24 56.21 -41.62
N GLY A 237 21.04 55.25 -42.52
CA GLY A 237 21.51 55.31 -43.89
C GLY A 237 20.98 56.54 -44.62
N ASP A 238 19.66 56.74 -44.62
CA ASP A 238 19.01 57.90 -45.25
C ASP A 238 19.49 59.24 -44.68
N MET A 239 19.76 59.30 -43.38
CA MET A 239 20.27 60.51 -42.73
C MET A 239 21.72 60.79 -43.13
N MET A 240 22.53 59.74 -43.25
CA MET A 240 23.93 59.83 -43.64
C MET A 240 24.05 60.22 -45.12
N GLU A 241 23.18 59.69 -45.97
CA GLU A 241 23.06 60.04 -47.39
C GLU A 241 22.65 61.50 -47.57
N ASN A 242 21.59 61.97 -46.89
CA ASN A 242 21.19 63.39 -46.88
C ASN A 242 22.29 64.33 -46.32
N THR A 243 23.10 63.85 -45.38
CA THR A 243 24.23 64.62 -44.82
C THR A 243 25.37 64.69 -45.82
N MET A 244 25.65 63.60 -46.55
CA MET A 244 26.68 63.52 -47.56
C MET A 244 26.33 64.35 -48.80
N GLU A 245 25.04 64.41 -49.15
CA GLU A 245 24.52 65.26 -50.22
C GLU A 245 24.69 66.76 -49.89
N ARG A 246 24.37 67.17 -48.65
CA ARG A 246 24.65 68.54 -48.15
C ARG A 246 26.14 68.86 -48.06
N MET A 247 26.98 67.85 -47.81
CA MET A 247 28.42 68.01 -47.75
C MET A 247 29.04 68.08 -49.15
N GLY A 248 28.43 67.43 -50.15
CA GLY A 248 28.73 67.61 -51.57
C GLY A 248 28.44 69.03 -52.04
N GLU A 249 27.28 69.59 -51.67
CA GLU A 249 26.91 70.99 -51.95
C GLU A 249 27.93 71.99 -51.34
N PHE A 250 28.44 71.70 -50.14
CA PHE A 250 29.45 72.55 -49.46
C PHE A 250 30.85 72.43 -50.05
N VAL A 251 31.22 71.26 -50.58
CA VAL A 251 32.49 71.03 -51.28
C VAL A 251 32.48 71.67 -52.66
N GLU A 252 31.32 71.73 -53.31
CA GLU A 252 31.14 72.41 -54.60
C GLU A 252 31.21 73.94 -54.44
N ASP A 253 30.59 74.51 -53.39
CA ASP A 253 30.66 75.96 -53.08
C ASP A 253 32.06 76.40 -52.56
N THR A 254 32.86 75.46 -52.02
CA THR A 254 34.26 75.72 -51.61
C THR A 254 35.25 75.55 -52.77
N ALA A 255 34.95 74.69 -53.75
CA ALA A 255 35.78 74.48 -54.93
C ALA A 255 35.76 75.66 -55.90
N GLU A 256 34.70 76.48 -55.89
CA GLU A 256 34.59 77.66 -56.76
C GLU A 256 35.42 78.87 -56.26
N LYS A 257 35.98 78.84 -55.04
CA LYS A 257 36.66 80.01 -54.45
C LYS A 257 38.15 79.88 -54.11
N VAL A 258 38.83 78.77 -54.37
CA VAL A 258 40.29 78.69 -54.13
C VAL A 258 41.01 77.97 -55.27
N GLY A 259 41.28 78.72 -56.33
CA GLY A 259 42.35 78.41 -57.27
C GLY A 259 43.71 78.78 -56.67
N GLY A 260 44.50 77.77 -56.32
CA GLY A 260 45.94 77.90 -56.08
C GLY A 260 46.39 77.75 -54.63
N LEU A 261 46.82 76.54 -54.29
CA LEU A 261 48.04 76.19 -53.53
C LEU A 261 47.87 74.80 -52.92
N VAL A 262 48.30 73.81 -53.67
CA VAL A 262 48.46 72.42 -53.22
C VAL A 262 49.67 72.36 -52.29
N GLY A 263 49.48 71.77 -51.10
CA GLY A 263 50.62 71.35 -50.28
C GLY A 263 50.33 70.96 -48.83
N GLY A 264 49.23 71.42 -48.20
CA GLY A 264 49.08 71.29 -46.75
C GLY A 264 47.82 70.60 -46.19
N THR A 265 46.83 70.26 -47.02
CA THR A 265 45.47 69.95 -46.50
C THR A 265 45.15 68.45 -46.44
N ALA A 266 45.91 67.58 -47.12
CA ALA A 266 45.66 66.13 -47.12
C ALA A 266 45.91 65.46 -45.74
N ASP A 267 46.84 65.99 -44.95
CA ASP A 267 47.21 65.40 -43.65
C ASP A 267 46.22 65.74 -42.51
N LYS A 268 45.48 66.84 -42.62
CA LYS A 268 44.46 67.20 -41.62
C LYS A 268 43.11 66.54 -41.88
N VAL A 269 42.76 66.29 -43.15
CA VAL A 269 41.52 65.60 -43.52
C VAL A 269 41.62 64.10 -43.18
N SER A 270 42.77 63.47 -43.41
CA SER A 270 43.03 62.08 -43.03
C SER A 270 43.08 61.89 -41.50
N GLY A 271 43.62 62.85 -40.75
CA GLY A 271 43.60 62.83 -39.28
C GLY A 271 42.20 62.95 -38.64
N THR A 272 41.27 63.62 -39.33
CA THR A 272 39.89 63.81 -38.83
C THR A 272 39.00 62.62 -39.17
N ALA A 273 39.19 62.02 -40.36
CA ALA A 273 38.54 60.77 -40.75
C ALA A 273 38.93 59.60 -39.82
N ARG A 274 40.19 59.56 -39.38
CA ARG A 274 40.69 58.54 -38.43
C ARG A 274 40.09 58.67 -37.02
N LYS A 275 39.80 59.90 -36.57
CA LYS A 275 39.11 60.14 -35.28
C LYS A 275 37.63 59.83 -35.33
N LEU A 276 36.99 60.00 -36.50
CA LEU A 276 35.60 59.60 -36.71
C LEU A 276 35.45 58.08 -36.78
N SER A 277 36.39 57.35 -37.40
CA SER A 277 36.38 55.89 -37.38
C SER A 277 36.58 55.32 -35.96
N GLU A 278 37.44 55.93 -35.16
CA GLU A 278 37.63 55.58 -33.73
C GLU A 278 36.36 55.79 -32.89
N PHE A 279 35.59 56.86 -33.15
CA PHE A 279 34.33 57.11 -32.43
C PHE A 279 33.23 56.12 -32.83
N THR A 280 33.20 55.67 -34.09
CA THR A 280 32.24 54.65 -34.55
C THR A 280 32.58 53.25 -34.03
N GLU A 281 33.87 52.91 -33.87
CA GLU A 281 34.30 51.66 -33.24
C GLU A 281 34.02 51.64 -31.73
N ASP A 282 34.23 52.74 -30.99
CA ASP A 282 33.94 52.82 -29.55
C ASP A 282 32.42 52.76 -29.26
N ALA A 283 31.59 53.33 -30.15
CA ALA A 283 30.13 53.23 -30.05
C ALA A 283 29.62 51.80 -30.34
N ALA A 284 30.17 51.11 -31.34
CA ALA A 284 29.83 49.73 -31.65
C ALA A 284 30.29 48.74 -30.56
N ALA A 285 31.46 48.98 -29.96
CA ALA A 285 31.98 48.18 -28.86
C ALA A 285 31.12 48.29 -27.58
N ARG A 286 30.62 49.49 -27.25
CA ARG A 286 29.76 49.72 -26.07
C ARG A 286 28.38 49.07 -26.19
N VAL A 287 27.84 48.98 -27.41
CA VAL A 287 26.55 48.32 -27.69
C VAL A 287 26.69 46.79 -27.66
N SER A 288 27.80 46.24 -28.14
CA SER A 288 28.10 44.80 -28.01
C SER A 288 28.36 44.38 -26.55
N ALA A 289 29.05 45.20 -25.75
CA ALA A 289 29.32 44.91 -24.35
C ALA A 289 28.05 44.90 -23.48
N THR A 290 27.08 45.79 -23.76
CA THR A 290 25.80 45.85 -23.05
C THR A 290 24.83 44.72 -23.44
N LEU A 291 24.92 44.20 -24.67
CA LEU A 291 24.18 43.01 -25.10
C LEU A 291 24.77 41.72 -24.50
N SER A 292 26.11 41.63 -24.38
CA SER A 292 26.77 40.47 -23.75
C SER A 292 26.53 40.37 -22.24
N GLN A 293 26.41 41.50 -21.53
CA GLN A 293 26.03 41.52 -20.11
C GLN A 293 24.58 41.05 -19.85
N ARG A 294 23.69 41.10 -20.84
CA ARG A 294 22.28 40.72 -20.67
C ARG A 294 22.00 39.24 -20.99
N ASP A 295 22.87 38.59 -21.76
CA ASP A 295 22.83 37.14 -22.02
C ASP A 295 23.63 36.31 -20.99
N GLY A 296 24.57 36.94 -20.25
CA GLY A 296 25.39 36.26 -19.23
C GLY A 296 24.73 36.02 -17.86
N THR A 297 23.51 36.50 -17.60
CA THR A 297 22.87 36.40 -16.27
C THR A 297 21.84 35.26 -16.14
N ARG A 298 21.74 34.33 -17.10
CA ARG A 298 20.70 33.27 -17.04
C ARG A 298 21.08 31.94 -17.70
N ALA A 299 22.27 31.41 -17.43
CA ALA A 299 22.56 29.97 -17.60
C ALA A 299 23.81 29.55 -16.81
N GLY A 300 23.65 28.61 -15.87
CA GLY A 300 24.70 28.04 -15.00
C GLY A 300 24.25 27.96 -13.53
N GLU A 301 23.29 27.09 -13.20
CA GLU A 301 23.50 25.84 -12.42
C GLU A 301 23.56 26.09 -10.89
N ILE A 302 22.51 25.80 -10.12
CA ILE A 302 22.08 24.47 -9.61
C ILE A 302 23.23 23.72 -8.94
N GLY A 303 23.21 23.65 -7.60
CA GLY A 303 24.01 22.68 -6.85
C GLY A 303 24.10 22.89 -5.34
N SER A 304 23.17 22.26 -4.61
CA SER A 304 23.30 21.70 -3.25
C SER A 304 23.49 22.60 -2.01
N GLY A 305 22.53 22.43 -1.07
CA GLY A 305 22.80 22.41 0.37
C GLY A 305 22.37 23.65 1.17
N GLU A 306 21.25 23.55 1.89
CA GLU A 306 21.22 23.51 3.37
C GLU A 306 19.88 24.06 3.92
N ILE A 307 19.31 23.30 4.84
CA ILE A 307 18.07 23.58 5.57
C ILE A 307 18.43 24.45 6.77
N VAL A 308 17.93 25.69 6.86
CA VAL A 308 17.72 26.38 8.15
C VAL A 308 16.48 27.27 8.10
N ALA A 309 15.74 27.22 9.19
CA ALA A 309 14.45 27.82 9.51
C ALA A 309 14.42 29.35 9.64
N GLY A 310 13.22 29.91 9.73
CA GLY A 310 12.93 31.24 10.29
C GLY A 310 12.00 32.07 9.41
N GLU A 311 10.68 31.91 9.52
CA GLU A 311 9.80 32.74 10.37
C GLU A 311 9.61 34.20 9.93
N THR A 312 8.31 34.52 9.72
CA THR A 312 7.61 35.75 10.14
C THR A 312 7.68 37.03 9.31
N GLY A 313 6.52 37.71 9.29
CA GLY A 313 6.41 39.17 9.23
C GLY A 313 6.06 39.73 7.84
N ALA A 314 4.79 39.81 7.45
CA ALA A 314 3.83 40.87 7.81
C ALA A 314 4.08 42.24 7.14
N ARG A 315 2.94 42.83 6.74
CA ARG A 315 2.66 44.29 6.54
C ARG A 315 2.94 44.81 5.11
N ALA A 316 1.93 45.06 4.28
CA ALA A 316 0.84 46.05 4.33
C ALA A 316 1.28 47.50 4.07
N GLY A 317 0.68 48.09 3.01
CA GLY A 317 0.63 49.52 2.67
C GLY A 317 0.24 49.65 1.18
N LYS A 318 -1.02 49.93 0.79
CA LYS A 318 -1.67 51.27 0.74
C LYS A 318 -0.68 52.33 0.19
N THR A 319 -0.95 53.12 -0.85
CA THR A 319 -2.22 53.75 -1.28
C THR A 319 -2.01 54.55 -2.58
N ALA A 320 -3.14 54.80 -3.28
CA ALA A 320 -3.53 56.02 -4.01
C ALA A 320 -2.73 56.41 -5.28
N SER A 321 -3.33 56.40 -6.48
CA SER A 321 -4.34 57.30 -7.08
C SER A 321 -3.68 58.27 -8.06
N GLY A 322 -4.14 58.27 -9.30
CA GLY A 322 -3.68 59.19 -10.35
C GLY A 322 -4.37 58.87 -11.66
N GLU A 323 -5.63 59.31 -11.79
CA GLU A 323 -6.34 59.37 -13.06
C GLU A 323 -5.66 60.40 -13.98
N THR A 324 -5.24 59.97 -15.15
CA THR A 324 -5.20 60.82 -16.35
C THR A 324 -5.66 59.99 -17.52
N GLY A 325 -6.89 60.24 -17.96
CA GLY A 325 -7.46 59.64 -19.15
C GLY A 325 -6.74 60.11 -20.40
N THR A 326 -6.30 59.15 -21.21
CA THR A 326 -6.03 59.38 -22.62
C THR A 326 -6.68 58.25 -23.40
N LYS A 327 -7.77 58.58 -24.09
CA LYS A 327 -8.46 57.69 -25.03
C LYS A 327 -7.51 57.36 -26.18
N HIS A 328 -7.20 56.09 -26.39
CA HIS A 328 -6.74 55.60 -27.68
C HIS A 328 -7.12 54.13 -27.88
N GLY A 329 -7.83 53.87 -28.98
CA GLY A 329 -7.87 52.60 -29.69
C GLY A 329 -8.42 51.39 -28.94
N SER A 330 -9.73 51.18 -29.03
CA SER A 330 -10.32 49.84 -28.92
C SER A 330 -9.72 48.96 -30.02
N VAL A 331 -8.71 48.16 -29.67
CA VAL A 331 -8.35 46.99 -30.47
C VAL A 331 -9.21 45.87 -29.93
N GLU A 332 -10.29 45.57 -30.65
CA GLU A 332 -11.04 44.32 -30.45
C GLU A 332 -10.09 43.15 -30.72
N VAL A 333 -9.67 42.49 -29.64
CA VAL A 333 -9.00 41.19 -29.72
C VAL A 333 -10.09 40.16 -30.08
N PRO A 334 -9.89 39.30 -31.09
CA PRO A 334 -10.92 38.36 -31.51
C PRO A 334 -11.26 37.40 -30.35
N ALA A 335 -12.56 37.26 -30.08
CA ALA A 335 -13.11 36.32 -29.12
C ALA A 335 -12.78 34.87 -29.54
N GLY A 336 -11.69 34.34 -29.01
CA GLY A 336 -11.22 32.99 -29.31
C GLY A 336 -10.09 32.52 -28.40
N HIS A 337 -9.96 33.04 -27.18
CA HIS A 337 -9.08 32.45 -26.18
C HIS A 337 -9.89 31.45 -25.36
N ARG A 338 -9.69 30.15 -25.65
CA ARG A 338 -9.97 29.10 -24.66
C ARG A 338 -9.20 29.49 -23.41
N ASP A 339 -9.88 29.69 -22.30
CA ASP A 339 -9.27 30.02 -21.01
C ASP A 339 -8.55 28.77 -20.45
N LEU A 340 -7.42 28.43 -21.08
CA LEU A 340 -6.56 27.30 -20.69
C LEU A 340 -6.16 27.39 -19.21
N THR A 341 -6.03 28.61 -18.68
CA THR A 341 -5.70 28.86 -17.27
C THR A 341 -6.85 28.53 -16.32
N GLY A 342 -8.09 28.84 -16.69
CA GLY A 342 -9.29 28.48 -15.95
C GLY A 342 -9.54 26.97 -15.94
N GLU A 343 -9.45 26.33 -17.10
CA GLU A 343 -9.66 24.88 -17.26
C GLU A 343 -8.61 24.06 -16.48
N LEU A 344 -7.33 24.46 -16.55
CA LEU A 344 -6.26 23.81 -15.79
C LEU A 344 -6.47 23.95 -14.28
N ARG A 345 -6.85 25.15 -13.80
CA ARG A 345 -7.14 25.38 -12.38
C ARG A 345 -8.33 24.56 -11.90
N ALA A 346 -9.39 24.45 -12.72
CA ALA A 346 -10.55 23.61 -12.42
C ALA A 346 -10.17 22.12 -12.35
N ALA A 347 -9.41 21.61 -13.32
CA ALA A 347 -8.95 20.23 -13.34
C ALA A 347 -8.01 19.89 -12.17
N VAL A 348 -7.10 20.81 -11.79
CA VAL A 348 -6.22 20.65 -10.62
C VAL A 348 -7.03 20.65 -9.33
N ARG A 349 -8.06 21.50 -9.22
CA ARG A 349 -8.96 21.54 -8.06
C ARG A 349 -9.76 20.25 -7.93
N GLU A 350 -10.38 19.78 -9.01
CA GLU A 350 -11.13 18.51 -9.03
C GLU A 350 -10.25 17.32 -8.61
N ARG A 351 -9.00 17.27 -9.09
CA ARG A 351 -8.03 16.22 -8.72
C ARG A 351 -7.59 16.30 -7.26
N ARG A 352 -7.37 17.51 -6.73
CA ARG A 352 -7.08 17.71 -5.30
C ARG A 352 -8.25 17.26 -4.44
N GLU A 353 -9.48 17.55 -4.84
CA GLU A 353 -10.69 17.10 -4.16
C GLU A 353 -10.82 15.57 -4.20
N LYS A 354 -10.53 14.92 -5.34
CA LYS A 354 -10.49 13.45 -5.46
C LYS A 354 -9.41 12.82 -4.57
N LEU A 355 -8.19 13.35 -4.55
CA LEU A 355 -7.12 12.88 -3.66
C LEU A 355 -7.49 13.04 -2.18
N ALA A 356 -8.09 14.19 -1.82
CA ALA A 356 -8.56 14.44 -0.46
C ALA A 356 -9.67 13.47 -0.06
N ALA A 357 -10.63 13.18 -0.96
CA ALA A 357 -11.70 12.22 -0.72
C ALA A 357 -11.16 10.78 -0.53
N LEU A 358 -10.21 10.34 -1.36
CA LEU A 358 -9.55 9.04 -1.21
C LEU A 358 -8.75 8.97 0.10
N SER A 359 -8.07 10.05 0.48
CA SER A 359 -7.31 10.12 1.73
C SER A 359 -8.22 10.07 2.96
N GLY A 360 -9.38 10.74 2.89
CA GLY A 360 -10.43 10.63 3.89
C GLY A 360 -10.94 9.20 4.03
N ARG A 361 -11.31 8.53 2.92
CA ARG A 361 -11.74 7.12 2.94
C ARG A 361 -10.68 6.20 3.53
N LEU A 362 -9.41 6.40 3.17
CA LEU A 362 -8.26 5.64 3.69
C LEU A 362 -8.17 5.76 5.22
N SER A 363 -8.29 6.97 5.75
CA SER A 363 -8.23 7.20 7.21
C SER A 363 -9.38 6.49 7.95
N VAL A 364 -10.61 6.59 7.44
CA VAL A 364 -11.80 5.96 8.03
C VAL A 364 -11.70 4.43 7.99
N LEU A 365 -11.24 3.86 6.86
CA LEU A 365 -11.03 2.41 6.73
C LEU A 365 -9.92 1.91 7.67
N THR A 366 -8.86 2.69 7.83
CA THR A 366 -7.76 2.36 8.74
C THR A 366 -8.22 2.38 10.20
N GLU A 367 -9.02 3.38 10.58
CA GLU A 367 -9.62 3.45 11.91
C GLU A 367 -10.60 2.29 12.16
N LYS A 368 -11.45 1.98 11.17
CA LYS A 368 -12.38 0.83 11.25
C LYS A 368 -11.63 -0.50 11.37
N ARG A 369 -10.52 -0.67 10.64
CA ARG A 369 -9.63 -1.83 10.76
C ARG A 369 -9.09 -1.94 12.19
N HIS A 370 -8.59 -0.84 12.75
CA HIS A 370 -8.08 -0.81 14.13
C HIS A 370 -9.19 -1.14 15.15
N ARG A 371 -10.40 -0.61 14.97
CA ARG A 371 -11.54 -0.88 15.85
C ARG A 371 -12.01 -2.33 15.80
N ILE A 372 -11.92 -3.00 14.66
CA ILE A 372 -12.28 -4.42 14.51
C ILE A 372 -11.20 -5.32 15.11
N SER A 373 -9.93 -4.91 15.03
CA SER A 373 -8.80 -5.70 15.49
C SER A 373 -8.52 -5.54 17.00
N SER A 374 -8.85 -4.38 17.59
CA SER A 374 -8.51 -4.00 18.98
C SER A 374 -9.24 -4.77 20.10
N PRO A 375 -10.58 -4.94 20.09
CA PRO A 375 -11.27 -5.72 21.12
C PRO A 375 -11.25 -7.21 20.77
N MET A 376 -10.14 -7.87 21.08
CA MET A 376 -10.09 -9.33 21.09
C MET A 376 -10.58 -9.87 22.43
N GLY A 377 -11.84 -10.33 22.46
CA GLY A 377 -12.39 -11.03 23.62
C GLY A 377 -11.56 -12.26 23.98
N PHE A 378 -11.61 -12.67 25.26
CA PHE A 378 -10.85 -13.80 25.81
C PHE A 378 -10.96 -15.08 24.96
N TYR A 379 -12.16 -15.40 24.47
CA TYR A 379 -12.45 -16.60 23.70
C TYR A 379 -11.72 -16.69 22.36
N ARG A 380 -11.77 -15.62 21.55
CA ARG A 380 -11.09 -15.58 20.25
C ARG A 380 -9.58 -15.69 20.43
N ARG A 381 -9.04 -15.06 21.48
CA ARG A 381 -7.64 -15.18 21.86
C ARG A 381 -7.28 -16.62 22.25
N SER A 382 -8.10 -17.26 23.08
CA SER A 382 -7.88 -18.64 23.50
C SER A 382 -7.85 -19.59 22.29
N LEU A 383 -8.76 -19.42 21.32
CA LEU A 383 -8.76 -20.22 20.09
C LEU A 383 -7.47 -20.05 19.28
N LEU A 384 -7.00 -18.82 19.10
CA LEU A 384 -5.77 -18.54 18.34
C LEU A 384 -4.51 -19.08 19.05
N LYS A 385 -4.43 -18.92 20.37
CA LYS A 385 -3.29 -19.39 21.18
C LYS A 385 -3.28 -20.90 21.35
N GLY A 386 -4.44 -21.49 21.55
CA GLY A 386 -4.61 -22.93 21.66
C GLY A 386 -4.27 -23.67 20.37
N ASN A 387 -4.31 -22.99 19.21
CA ASN A 387 -4.09 -23.55 17.87
C ASN A 387 -2.94 -22.84 17.11
N PRO A 388 -1.67 -23.01 17.53
CA PRO A 388 -0.53 -22.31 16.93
C PRO A 388 -0.23 -22.73 15.49
N SER A 389 -0.57 -23.97 15.10
CA SER A 389 -0.43 -24.47 13.74
C SER A 389 -1.59 -24.06 12.81
N ALA A 390 -2.60 -23.34 13.32
CA ALA A 390 -3.73 -22.95 12.50
C ALA A 390 -3.30 -22.02 11.35
N SER A 391 -3.86 -22.25 10.17
CA SER A 391 -3.52 -21.52 8.94
C SER A 391 -4.75 -21.29 8.07
N SER A 392 -4.66 -20.35 7.14
CA SER A 392 -5.68 -20.12 6.12
C SER A 392 -5.01 -19.57 4.86
N SER A 393 -5.34 -20.13 3.69
CA SER A 393 -4.79 -19.65 2.42
C SER A 393 -5.39 -18.30 2.02
N ARG A 394 -6.71 -18.14 2.20
CA ARG A 394 -7.44 -16.92 1.85
C ARG A 394 -7.31 -15.81 2.90
N PHE A 395 -7.26 -16.17 4.18
CA PHE A 395 -7.27 -15.22 5.29
C PHE A 395 -5.93 -15.16 6.03
N GLY A 396 -4.85 -15.66 5.42
CA GLY A 396 -3.56 -15.87 6.08
C GLY A 396 -2.98 -14.61 6.72
N GLU A 397 -3.04 -13.47 6.03
CA GLU A 397 -2.50 -12.22 6.56
C GLU A 397 -3.35 -11.64 7.69
N ALA A 398 -4.69 -11.68 7.55
CA ALA A 398 -5.60 -11.27 8.61
C ALA A 398 -5.44 -12.15 9.86
N LEU A 399 -5.27 -13.47 9.67
CA LEU A 399 -5.01 -14.42 10.75
C LEU A 399 -3.68 -14.13 11.45
N LYS A 400 -2.64 -13.78 10.69
CA LYS A 400 -1.33 -13.40 11.23
C LYS A 400 -1.43 -12.12 12.07
N GLU A 401 -2.08 -11.08 11.55
CA GLU A 401 -2.30 -9.81 12.27
C GLU A 401 -3.08 -10.04 13.58
N LEU A 402 -4.16 -10.83 13.55
CA LEU A 402 -4.92 -11.18 14.76
C LEU A 402 -4.09 -11.96 15.77
N ARG A 403 -3.20 -12.85 15.33
CA ARG A 403 -2.29 -13.57 16.24
C ARG A 403 -1.31 -12.62 16.92
N GLU A 404 -0.72 -11.68 16.19
CA GLU A 404 0.16 -10.66 16.77
C GLU A 404 -0.58 -9.81 17.82
N ILE A 405 -1.84 -9.43 17.56
CA ILE A 405 -2.68 -8.71 18.54
C ILE A 405 -2.98 -9.58 19.77
N ALA A 406 -3.22 -10.88 19.58
CA ALA A 406 -3.47 -11.82 20.65
C ALA A 406 -2.26 -11.97 21.59
N ASP A 407 -1.06 -11.85 21.04
CA ASP A 407 0.20 -12.01 21.76
C ASP A 407 0.66 -10.73 22.47
N ARG A 408 0.55 -9.55 21.83
CA ARG A 408 0.99 -8.25 22.42
C ARG A 408 0.37 -7.93 23.80
N LYS A 409 -0.91 -8.24 24.00
CA LYS A 409 -1.60 -7.97 25.29
C LYS A 409 -1.13 -8.86 26.46
N LYS A 410 -0.13 -9.73 26.26
CA LYS A 410 0.58 -10.46 27.33
C LYS A 410 1.70 -9.63 27.96
N GLU A 411 2.16 -8.57 27.29
CA GLU A 411 3.26 -7.72 27.79
C GLU A 411 2.75 -6.58 28.68
N GLU A 412 1.46 -6.29 28.64
CA GLU A 412 0.81 -5.22 29.42
C GLU A 412 0.11 -5.73 30.70
N GLN A 413 0.12 -7.04 30.96
CA GLN A 413 -0.41 -7.71 32.16
C GLN A 413 0.68 -8.52 32.83
#